data_AF-A0A0W0ETZ8-F1
#
_entry.id   AF-A0A0W0ETZ8-F1
#
_cell.length_a   1.000
_cell.length_b   1.000
_cell.length_c   1.000
_cell.angle_alpha   90.00
_cell.angle_beta   90.00
_cell.angle_gamma   90.00
#
_symmetry.space_group_name_H-M   'P 1'
#
loop_
_entity.id
_entity.type
_entity.pdbx_description
1 polymer ?
#
loop_
_entity_poly.entity_id
_entity_poly.type
_entity_poly.pdbx_seq_one_letter_code
_entity_poly.pdbx_strand_id
1 'polypeptide(L)'
;MTPRDVFTKVQKMILEQGAAEQEEIFDLMGKEGFVKRWKRLTLLLPAITVSTVVLAKSTRHSMHIPFTYNNGTEIVKGKALIDSGAGGCFISEEEAQKTKKPWNKLPKPIKVYNVDGTWNKIGWITHTITVDVSIGDREMLETLFISGLGPE
;
A
#
# COMPACT_ATOMS: atom_id res chain seq x y z
N MET A 1 29.72 -21.31 1.83
CA MET A 1 28.96 -20.26 2.54
C MET A 1 27.52 -20.33 2.09
N THR A 2 26.62 -20.53 3.04
CA THR A 2 25.17 -20.59 2.79
C THR A 2 24.57 -19.17 2.85
N PRO A 3 23.39 -18.94 2.26
CA PRO A 3 22.71 -17.63 2.34
C PRO A 3 22.44 -17.16 3.79
N ARG A 4 22.29 -18.09 4.74
CA ARG A 4 22.19 -17.76 6.18
C ARG A 4 23.48 -17.17 6.72
N ASP A 5 24.64 -17.70 6.32
CA ASP A 5 25.95 -17.22 6.79
C ASP A 5 26.23 -15.78 6.31
N VAL A 6 25.76 -15.43 5.10
CA VAL A 6 25.87 -14.07 4.57
C VAL A 6 24.94 -13.11 5.32
N PHE A 7 23.71 -13.55 5.62
CA PHE A 7 22.73 -12.74 6.34
C PHE A 7 23.19 -12.43 7.77
N THR A 8 23.71 -13.43 8.49
CA THR A 8 24.24 -13.25 9.85
C THR A 8 25.46 -12.31 9.85
N LYS A 9 26.31 -12.36 8.82
CA LYS A 9 27.47 -11.48 8.71
C LYS A 9 27.08 -10.02 8.45
N VAL A 10 26.07 -9.79 7.62
CA VAL A 10 25.55 -8.44 7.34
C VAL A 10 24.80 -7.87 8.55
N GLN A 11 23.99 -8.66 9.26
CA GLN A 11 23.36 -8.20 10.50
C GLN A 11 24.38 -7.80 11.57
N LYS A 12 25.47 -8.56 11.68
CA LYS A 12 26.54 -8.27 12.64
C LYS A 12 27.27 -6.96 12.34
N MET A 13 27.50 -6.65 11.06
CA MET A 13 28.14 -5.39 10.65
C MET A 13 27.26 -4.15 10.89
N ILE A 14 25.93 -4.29 10.84
CA ILE A 14 24.99 -3.17 11.06
C ILE A 14 24.81 -2.88 12.55
N LEU A 15 24.88 -3.90 13.40
CA LEU A 15 24.79 -3.76 14.86
C LEU A 15 26.07 -3.20 15.50
N GLU A 16 27.21 -3.26 14.80
CA GLU A 16 28.50 -2.74 15.27
C GLU A 16 28.72 -1.25 14.94
N GLN A 17 27.82 -0.60 14.20
CA GLN A 17 27.90 0.83 13.89
C GLN A 17 27.09 1.66 14.89
N GLY A 18 27.72 2.69 15.46
CA GLY A 18 27.18 3.50 16.55
C GLY A 18 25.94 4.31 16.14
N ALA A 19 25.11 4.62 17.13
CA ALA A 19 23.77 5.22 16.93
C ALA A 19 23.75 6.52 16.12
N ALA A 20 24.84 7.31 16.12
CA ALA A 20 24.93 8.56 15.37
C ALA A 20 25.05 8.34 13.84
N GLU A 21 25.76 7.29 13.40
CA GLU A 21 25.86 6.95 11.96
C GLU A 21 24.54 6.35 11.44
N GLN A 22 23.77 5.68 12.31
CA GLN A 22 22.42 5.24 11.95
C GLN A 22 21.50 6.44 11.66
N GLU A 23 21.56 7.49 12.50
CA GLU A 23 20.72 8.68 12.36
C GLU A 23 21.04 9.47 11.08
N GLU A 24 22.31 9.59 10.70
CA GLU A 24 22.75 10.23 9.44
C GLU A 24 22.30 9.43 8.19
N ILE A 25 22.30 8.10 8.26
CA ILE A 25 21.77 7.23 7.19
C ILE A 25 20.25 7.41 7.04
N PHE A 26 19.51 7.57 8.14
CA PHE A 26 18.07 7.84 8.08
C PHE A 26 17.75 9.23 7.51
N ASP A 27 18.59 10.23 7.78
CA ASP A 27 18.38 11.61 7.29
C ASP A 27 18.74 11.76 5.80
N LEU A 28 19.76 11.02 5.30
CA LEU A 28 20.06 10.93 3.87
C LEU A 28 18.94 10.25 3.06
N MET A 29 18.11 9.43 3.70
CA MET A 29 16.92 8.80 3.09
C MET A 29 15.69 9.73 3.08
N GLY A 30 15.74 10.90 3.74
CA GLY A 30 14.58 11.76 4.01
C GLY A 30 14.38 12.96 3.09
N LYS A 31 15.17 13.16 2.02
CA LYS A 31 15.09 14.36 1.17
C LYS A 31 14.75 14.15 -0.31
N GLU A 32 14.34 12.96 -0.71
CA GLU A 32 13.78 12.73 -2.04
C GLU A 32 12.50 11.91 -1.90
N GLY A 33 11.39 12.45 -2.42
CA GLY A 33 10.18 11.68 -2.61
C GLY A 33 10.47 10.40 -3.40
N PHE A 34 9.62 9.40 -3.20
CA PHE A 34 9.79 7.98 -3.56
C PHE A 34 10.54 7.13 -2.54
N VAL A 35 9.79 6.16 -2.00
CA VAL A 35 10.31 5.01 -1.24
C VAL A 35 11.42 4.32 -2.05
N LYS A 36 12.69 4.52 -1.68
CA LYS A 36 13.85 3.85 -2.28
C LYS A 36 13.87 2.38 -1.89
N ARG A 37 13.30 1.53 -2.75
CA ARG A 37 13.49 0.07 -2.69
C ARG A 37 14.93 -0.26 -3.12
N TRP A 38 15.76 -0.64 -2.16
CA TRP A 38 17.06 -1.25 -2.42
C TRP A 38 16.89 -2.52 -3.27
N LYS A 39 17.71 -2.67 -4.33
CA LYS A 39 18.32 -3.95 -4.74
C LYS A 39 19.27 -3.77 -5.94
N ARG A 40 20.55 -4.07 -5.74
CA ARG A 40 21.43 -4.56 -6.81
C ARG A 40 21.72 -6.03 -6.52
N LEU A 41 21.21 -6.94 -7.34
CA LEU A 41 21.83 -8.20 -7.77
C LEU A 41 20.80 -9.02 -8.57
N THR A 42 21.25 -9.58 -9.69
CA THR A 42 20.53 -10.47 -10.61
C THR A 42 19.78 -11.58 -9.86
N LEU A 43 18.45 -11.48 -9.83
CA LEU A 43 17.56 -12.53 -9.37
C LEU A 43 16.72 -12.94 -10.57
N LEU A 44 16.72 -14.24 -10.89
CA LEU A 44 15.81 -14.86 -11.85
C LEU A 44 14.45 -14.17 -11.75
N LEU A 45 13.93 -13.66 -12.87
CA LEU A 45 12.58 -13.11 -12.90
C LEU A 45 11.68 -14.20 -12.29
N PRO A 46 11.00 -13.94 -11.15
CA PRO A 46 10.07 -14.91 -10.62
C PRO A 46 9.08 -15.22 -11.74
N ALA A 47 8.77 -16.50 -11.96
CA ALA A 47 7.74 -16.87 -12.90
C ALA A 47 6.47 -16.04 -12.58
N ILE A 48 6.04 -15.21 -13.52
CA ILE A 48 4.85 -14.39 -13.36
C ILE A 48 3.66 -15.29 -13.65
N THR A 49 2.92 -15.66 -12.61
CA THR A 49 1.67 -16.42 -12.76
C THR A 49 0.50 -15.46 -12.90
N VAL A 50 -0.10 -15.41 -14.09
CA VAL A 50 -1.37 -14.71 -14.30
C VAL A 50 -2.46 -15.58 -13.69
N SER A 51 -3.11 -15.07 -12.65
CA SER A 51 -3.93 -15.91 -11.78
C SER A 51 -5.42 -15.57 -11.81
N THR A 52 -5.81 -14.49 -12.48
CA THR A 52 -7.18 -14.17 -12.89
C THR A 52 -7.13 -13.14 -14.03
N VAL A 53 -8.15 -13.12 -14.89
CA VAL A 53 -8.33 -12.10 -15.94
C VAL A 53 -9.64 -11.36 -15.66
N VAL A 54 -9.53 -10.06 -15.41
CA VAL A 54 -10.69 -9.20 -15.13
C VAL A 54 -10.74 -8.11 -16.18
N LEU A 55 -11.94 -7.85 -16.72
CA LEU A 55 -12.16 -6.75 -17.64
C LEU A 55 -12.06 -5.42 -16.87
N ALA A 56 -10.95 -4.73 -17.06
CA ALA A 56 -10.78 -3.37 -16.56
C ALA A 56 -11.49 -2.37 -17.48
N LYS A 57 -12.13 -1.35 -16.90
CA LYS A 57 -12.55 -0.17 -17.63
C LYS A 57 -11.36 0.79 -17.71
N SER A 58 -10.84 1.00 -18.91
CA SER A 58 -9.74 1.94 -19.16
C SER A 58 -10.24 3.25 -19.77
N THR A 59 -9.69 4.37 -19.31
CA THR A 59 -9.74 5.66 -19.99
C THR A 59 -8.34 6.02 -20.52
N ARG A 60 -8.14 7.25 -21.01
CA ARG A 60 -6.81 7.74 -21.41
C ARG A 60 -5.85 7.96 -20.22
N HIS A 61 -6.38 8.13 -19.01
CA HIS A 61 -5.58 8.53 -17.83
C HIS A 61 -5.73 7.57 -16.64
N SER A 62 -6.64 6.60 -16.71
CA SER A 62 -6.95 5.72 -15.58
C SER A 62 -7.41 4.34 -15.99
N MET A 63 -7.22 3.39 -15.08
CA MET A 63 -7.73 2.03 -15.20
C MET A 63 -8.50 1.66 -13.95
N HIS A 64 -9.71 1.16 -14.14
CA HIS A 64 -10.58 0.73 -13.05
C HIS A 64 -10.89 -0.75 -13.15
N ILE A 65 -10.81 -1.45 -12.03
CA ILE A 65 -11.30 -2.83 -11.91
C ILE A 65 -12.59 -2.88 -11.10
N PRO A 66 -13.57 -3.69 -11.52
CA PRO A 66 -14.74 -3.94 -10.71
C PRO A 66 -14.35 -4.74 -9.48
N PHE A 67 -14.95 -4.39 -8.35
CA PHE A 67 -14.87 -5.19 -7.13
C PHE A 67 -16.24 -5.29 -6.48
N THR A 68 -16.42 -6.25 -5.58
CA THR A 68 -17.59 -6.34 -4.72
C THR A 68 -17.18 -6.55 -3.28
N TYR A 69 -18.03 -6.14 -2.34
CA TYR A 69 -17.89 -6.45 -0.93
C TYR A 69 -19.26 -6.63 -0.29
N ASN A 70 -19.33 -7.30 0.85
CA ASN A 70 -20.56 -7.45 1.61
C ASN A 70 -20.61 -6.44 2.77
N ASN A 71 -21.66 -5.64 2.83
CA ASN A 71 -21.88 -4.65 3.90
C ASN A 71 -22.68 -5.18 5.11
N GLY A 72 -22.88 -6.50 5.17
CA GLY A 72 -23.69 -7.22 6.16
C GLY A 72 -25.13 -7.48 5.71
N THR A 73 -25.65 -6.71 4.76
CA THR A 73 -27.03 -6.85 4.27
C THR A 73 -27.10 -7.26 2.80
N GLU A 74 -26.15 -6.78 1.99
CA GLU A 74 -26.14 -7.02 0.55
C GLU A 74 -24.70 -6.99 0.02
N ILE A 75 -24.57 -7.47 -1.23
CA ILE A 75 -23.33 -7.36 -2.00
C ILE A 75 -23.33 -6.02 -2.72
N VAL A 76 -22.41 -5.14 -2.35
CA VAL A 76 -22.20 -3.84 -2.98
C VAL A 76 -21.18 -3.99 -4.10
N LYS A 77 -21.47 -3.41 -5.27
CA LYS A 77 -20.55 -3.37 -6.41
C LYS A 77 -19.86 -2.01 -6.48
N GLY A 78 -18.54 -2.02 -6.65
CA GLY A 78 -17.72 -0.82 -6.76
C GLY A 78 -16.72 -0.90 -7.92
N LYS A 79 -15.95 0.17 -8.07
CA LYS A 79 -14.80 0.23 -8.98
C LYS A 79 -13.59 0.78 -8.24
N ALA A 80 -12.47 0.09 -8.32
CA ALA A 80 -11.22 0.51 -7.72
C ALA A 80 -10.28 1.02 -8.82
N LEU A 81 -9.61 2.15 -8.56
CA LEU A 81 -8.54 2.67 -9.40
C LEU A 81 -7.29 1.80 -9.23
N ILE A 82 -6.68 1.38 -10.34
CA ILE A 82 -5.33 0.82 -10.32
C ILE A 82 -4.35 1.99 -10.35
N ASP A 83 -3.74 2.28 -9.20
CA ASP A 83 -2.76 3.35 -9.06
C ASP A 83 -1.40 2.78 -8.64
N SER A 84 -0.47 2.68 -9.59
CA SER A 84 0.90 2.25 -9.31
C SER A 84 1.74 3.30 -8.55
N GLY A 85 1.27 4.54 -8.46
CA GLY A 85 1.90 5.60 -7.68
C GLY A 85 1.54 5.55 -6.19
N ALA A 86 0.49 4.79 -5.84
CA ALA A 86 0.04 4.64 -4.46
C ALA A 86 0.97 3.72 -3.66
N GLY A 87 1.37 4.15 -2.45
CA GLY A 87 2.19 3.35 -1.54
C GLY A 87 1.45 2.23 -0.81
N GLY A 88 0.15 2.06 -1.07
CA GLY A 88 -0.73 1.09 -0.42
C GLY A 88 -2.14 1.12 -1.03
N CYS A 89 -3.07 0.38 -0.43
CA CYS A 89 -4.47 0.38 -0.84
C CYS A 89 -5.28 1.33 0.04
N PHE A 90 -6.09 2.17 -0.60
CA PHE A 90 -6.81 3.24 0.08
C PHE A 90 -8.32 3.16 -0.17
N ILE A 91 -9.09 3.66 0.78
CA ILE A 91 -10.53 3.81 0.67
C ILE A 91 -10.91 5.21 1.14
N SER A 92 -11.91 5.82 0.50
CA SER A 92 -12.47 7.07 0.99
C SER A 92 -13.21 6.82 2.32
N GLU A 93 -13.29 7.85 3.15
CA GLU A 93 -14.06 7.77 4.38
C GLU A 93 -15.54 7.42 4.12
N GLU A 94 -16.13 8.01 3.09
CA GLU A 94 -17.51 7.74 2.67
C GLU A 94 -17.73 6.26 2.33
N GLU A 95 -16.83 5.64 1.55
CA GLU A 95 -16.98 4.22 1.21
C GLU A 95 -16.68 3.31 2.40
N ALA A 96 -15.73 3.69 3.26
CA ALA A 96 -15.46 2.96 4.49
C ALA A 96 -16.68 2.90 5.40
N GLN A 97 -17.45 3.99 5.51
CA GLN A 97 -18.71 4.04 6.28
C GLN A 97 -19.77 3.09 5.70
N LYS A 98 -19.88 3.01 4.36
CA LYS A 98 -20.86 2.12 3.69
C LYS A 98 -20.61 0.64 3.96
N THR A 99 -19.39 0.24 4.28
CA THR A 99 -19.08 -1.15 4.63
C THR A 99 -19.72 -1.64 5.93
N LYS A 100 -20.08 -0.73 6.84
CA LYS A 100 -20.56 -1.04 8.21
C LYS A 100 -19.60 -1.94 9.02
N LYS A 101 -18.33 -2.06 8.61
CA LYS A 101 -17.28 -2.80 9.34
C LYS A 101 -16.59 -1.86 10.34
N PRO A 102 -16.08 -2.40 11.47
CA PRO A 102 -15.35 -1.60 12.44
C PRO A 102 -14.05 -1.04 11.84
N TRP A 103 -13.68 0.16 12.26
CA TRP A 103 -12.41 0.80 11.89
C TRP A 103 -11.35 0.50 12.94
N ASN A 104 -10.13 0.21 12.48
CA ASN A 104 -8.98 -0.07 13.32
C ASN A 104 -8.10 1.18 13.41
N LYS A 105 -7.95 1.73 14.61
CA LYS A 105 -7.09 2.88 14.86
C LYS A 105 -5.61 2.48 14.73
N LEU A 106 -4.84 3.28 14.00
CA LEU A 106 -3.41 3.09 13.88
C LEU A 106 -2.71 3.50 15.18
N PRO A 107 -1.70 2.74 15.65
CA PRO A 107 -0.89 3.12 16.81
C PRO A 107 -0.18 4.46 16.61
N LYS A 108 0.26 4.75 15.38
CA LYS A 108 0.88 6.01 14.98
C LYS A 108 0.21 6.52 13.69
N PRO A 109 -0.33 7.75 13.68
CA PRO A 109 -0.86 8.37 12.47
C PRO A 109 0.20 8.47 11.36
N ILE A 110 -0.21 8.27 10.12
CA ILE A 110 0.65 8.36 8.94
C ILE A 110 0.36 9.69 8.25
N LYS A 111 1.39 10.50 8.05
CA LYS A 111 1.27 11.76 7.31
C LYS A 111 1.28 11.48 5.82
N VAL A 112 0.30 12.02 5.08
CA VAL A 112 0.16 11.74 3.64
C VAL A 112 0.32 13.02 2.83
N TYR A 113 1.07 12.89 1.76
CA TYR A 113 1.29 13.92 0.74
C TYR A 113 0.78 13.40 -0.59
N ASN A 114 0.27 14.30 -1.43
CA ASN A 114 0.06 14.02 -2.84
C ASN A 114 1.42 13.88 -3.55
N VAL A 115 1.42 13.32 -4.77
CA VAL A 115 2.64 13.15 -5.57
C VAL A 115 3.35 14.48 -5.85
N ASP A 116 2.60 15.57 -5.96
CA ASP A 116 3.11 16.94 -6.14
C ASP A 116 3.68 17.57 -4.85
N GLY A 117 3.71 16.82 -3.74
CA GLY A 117 4.21 17.26 -2.43
C GLY A 117 3.22 18.12 -1.65
N THR A 118 2.03 18.41 -2.20
CA THR A 118 0.97 19.11 -1.47
C THR A 118 0.34 18.22 -0.40
N TRP A 119 -0.32 18.86 0.57
CA TRP A 119 -1.02 18.13 1.61
C TRP A 119 -2.22 17.39 1.04
N ASN A 120 -2.35 16.11 1.42
CA ASN A 120 -3.60 15.41 1.19
C ASN A 120 -4.73 16.10 2.01
N LYS A 121 -5.98 16.14 1.51
CA LYS A 121 -7.13 16.86 2.10
C LYS A 121 -7.36 16.58 3.59
N ILE A 122 -7.13 15.34 4.03
CA ILE A 122 -7.28 14.92 5.44
C ILE A 122 -5.95 15.05 6.22
N GLY A 123 -4.81 15.17 5.51
CA GLY A 123 -3.47 15.40 6.06
C GLY A 123 -2.85 14.21 6.81
N TRP A 124 -3.67 13.35 7.41
CA TRP A 124 -3.26 12.21 8.21
C TRP A 124 -4.18 11.01 8.01
N ILE A 125 -3.61 9.83 7.85
CA ILE A 125 -4.32 8.57 8.01
C ILE A 125 -4.21 8.15 9.46
N THR A 126 -5.35 7.92 10.09
CA THR A 126 -5.46 7.53 11.50
C THR A 126 -6.12 6.18 11.69
N HIS A 127 -6.83 5.69 10.67
CA HIS A 127 -7.60 4.46 10.73
C HIS A 127 -7.41 3.62 9.47
N THR A 128 -7.60 2.33 9.65
CA THR A 128 -7.70 1.34 8.57
C THR A 128 -9.02 0.60 8.70
N ILE A 129 -9.43 -0.05 7.63
CA ILE A 129 -10.57 -0.96 7.63
C ILE A 129 -10.13 -2.25 6.96
N THR A 130 -10.63 -3.39 7.46
CA THR A 130 -10.39 -4.69 6.84
C THR A 130 -11.69 -5.19 6.24
N VAL A 131 -11.67 -5.49 4.94
CA VAL A 131 -12.87 -5.81 4.16
C VAL A 131 -12.61 -7.06 3.33
N ASP A 132 -13.59 -7.96 3.32
CA ASP A 132 -13.64 -9.07 2.36
C ASP A 132 -14.06 -8.51 1.00
N VAL A 133 -13.13 -8.51 0.06
CA VAL A 133 -13.30 -7.97 -1.29
C VAL A 133 -13.21 -9.10 -2.31
N SER A 134 -14.13 -9.11 -3.26
CA SER A 134 -14.08 -9.99 -4.43
C SER A 134 -13.71 -9.20 -5.68
N ILE A 135 -12.72 -9.67 -6.42
CA ILE A 135 -12.28 -9.12 -7.71
C ILE A 135 -12.26 -10.26 -8.72
N GLY A 136 -13.21 -10.25 -9.66
CA GLY A 136 -13.44 -11.40 -10.53
C GLY A 136 -13.89 -12.63 -9.73
N ASP A 137 -13.13 -13.71 -9.83
CA ASP A 137 -13.33 -14.97 -9.12
C ASP A 137 -12.50 -15.08 -7.83
N ARG A 138 -11.75 -14.02 -7.48
CA ARG A 138 -10.88 -14.01 -6.30
C ARG A 138 -11.53 -13.29 -5.15
N GLU A 139 -11.64 -13.98 -4.02
CA GLU A 139 -11.95 -13.37 -2.73
C GLU A 139 -10.65 -13.15 -1.94
N MET A 140 -10.53 -11.97 -1.33
CA MET A 140 -9.39 -11.62 -0.51
C MET A 140 -9.82 -10.73 0.66
N LEU A 141 -9.14 -10.90 1.79
CA LEU A 141 -9.27 -10.02 2.93
C LEU A 141 -8.24 -8.90 2.78
N GLU A 142 -8.70 -7.67 2.57
CA GLU A 142 -7.81 -6.54 2.29
C GLU A 142 -7.89 -5.49 3.40
N THR A 143 -6.73 -5.01 3.86
CA THR A 143 -6.63 -3.88 4.80
C THR A 143 -6.41 -2.58 4.04
N LEU A 144 -7.41 -1.69 4.08
CA LEU A 144 -7.42 -0.43 3.36
C LEU A 144 -7.18 0.74 4.32
N PHE A 145 -6.34 1.69 3.91
CA PHE A 145 -6.13 2.93 4.64
C PHE A 145 -7.26 3.92 4.36
N ILE A 146 -7.89 4.43 5.42
CA ILE A 146 -8.96 5.42 5.29
C ILE A 146 -8.33 6.79 5.09
N SER A 147 -8.60 7.43 3.95
CA SER A 147 -8.01 8.72 3.59
C SER A 147 -8.95 9.58 2.77
N GLY A 148 -8.65 10.88 2.69
CA GLY A 148 -9.31 11.78 1.76
C GLY A 148 -8.75 11.52 0.39
N LEU A 149 -9.52 10.88 -0.47
CA LEU A 149 -9.08 10.69 -1.85
C LEU A 149 -9.30 11.99 -2.63
N GLY A 150 -8.29 12.38 -3.42
CA GLY A 150 -8.42 13.46 -4.39
C GLY A 150 -9.44 13.09 -5.48
N PRO A 151 -9.90 14.06 -6.29
CA PRO A 151 -10.54 13.71 -7.54
C PRO A 151 -9.55 12.91 -8.42
N GLU A 152 -10.10 12.01 -9.22
CA GLU A 152 -9.37 11.36 -10.30
C GLU A 152 -9.02 12.35 -11.42
#